data_AF-A0A2S7JUT2-F1
#
_entry.id   AF-A0A2S7JUT2-F1
#
_cell.length_a   1.000
_cell.length_b   1.000
_cell.length_c   1.000
_cell.angle_alpha   90.00
_cell.angle_beta   90.00
_cell.angle_gamma   90.00
#
_symmetry.space_group_name_H-M   'P 1'
#
loop_
_entity.id
_entity.type
_entity.pdbx_description
1 polymer ?
#
loop_
_entity_poly.entity_id
_entity_poly.type
_entity_poly.pdbx_seq_one_letter_code
_entity_poly.pdbx_strand_id
1 'polypeptide(L)'
;MTEALFVLYFVILVATLVIKTPIIKGPWLFLLRAFFPNWKFFHAVGYVPHLYARSAVQLASGEMPWSGWVLIYPRHLRRLSHLVHNPDTNIGLAQQNMVDHFWADLHDLPEGEDPRSLVSYKMMQRLVDQVLRAHDVNFTHRQFELRMVLDGRSDNVDTQVMMTSPVEVATC
;
A
#
# COMPACT_ATOMS: atom_id res chain seq x y z
N MET A 1 11.23 -48.63 -4.46
CA MET A 1 11.26 -47.31 -5.13
C MET A 1 10.48 -46.25 -4.37
N THR A 2 9.26 -46.55 -3.89
CA THR A 2 8.44 -45.62 -3.08
C THR A 2 9.09 -45.22 -1.75
N GLU A 3 9.73 -46.15 -1.05
CA GLU A 3 10.42 -45.87 0.23
C GLU A 3 11.57 -44.86 0.07
N ALA A 4 12.35 -44.97 -1.01
CA ALA A 4 13.42 -44.02 -1.31
C ALA A 4 12.87 -42.61 -1.60
N LEU A 5 11.73 -42.51 -2.29
CA LEU A 5 11.05 -41.23 -2.51
C LEU A 5 10.50 -40.64 -1.21
N PHE A 6 10.03 -41.48 -0.29
CA PHE A 6 9.53 -41.06 1.01
C PHE A 6 10.67 -40.51 1.88
N VAL A 7 11.80 -41.23 1.97
CA VAL A 7 12.99 -40.76 2.68
C VAL A 7 13.53 -39.47 2.05
N LEU A 8 13.61 -39.41 0.71
CA LEU A 8 14.03 -38.19 0.00
C LEU A 8 13.14 -36.99 0.31
N TYR A 9 11.82 -37.19 0.35
CA TYR A 9 10.86 -36.16 0.73
C TYR A 9 11.13 -35.60 2.13
N PHE A 10 11.33 -36.47 3.14
CA PHE A 10 11.62 -36.02 4.50
C PHE A 10 13.00 -35.37 4.63
N VAL A 11 14.00 -35.85 3.90
CA VAL A 11 15.33 -35.21 3.87
C VAL A 11 15.24 -33.80 3.28
N ILE A 12 14.51 -33.63 2.17
CA ILE A 12 14.29 -32.29 1.58
C ILE A 12 13.51 -31.39 2.56
N LEU A 13 12.48 -31.92 3.23
CA LEU A 13 11.69 -31.16 4.20
C LEU A 13 12.52 -30.70 5.40
N VAL A 14 13.37 -31.58 5.95
CA VAL A 14 14.29 -31.20 7.04
C VAL A 14 15.32 -30.20 6.54
N ALA A 15 15.85 -30.38 5.33
CA ALA A 15 16.80 -29.45 4.73
C ALA A 15 16.19 -28.04 4.56
N THR A 16 14.94 -27.91 4.09
CA THR A 16 14.29 -26.59 3.92
C THR A 16 13.95 -25.91 5.23
N LEU A 17 13.76 -26.67 6.32
CA LEU A 17 13.56 -26.12 7.66
C LEU A 17 14.87 -25.61 8.30
N VAL A 18 15.99 -26.28 8.01
CA VAL A 18 17.31 -25.94 8.57
C VAL A 18 18.03 -24.87 7.74
N ILE A 19 17.90 -24.93 6.41
CA ILE A 19 18.51 -23.98 5.49
C ILE A 19 17.65 -22.71 5.48
N LYS A 20 18.07 -21.70 6.26
CA LYS A 20 17.55 -20.34 6.12
C LYS A 20 17.99 -19.80 4.76
N THR A 21 17.09 -19.79 3.79
CA THR A 21 17.36 -19.17 2.50
C THR A 21 17.51 -17.65 2.69
N PRO A 22 18.48 -17.02 2.01
CA PRO A 22 18.60 -15.57 2.04
C PRO A 22 17.32 -14.96 1.44
N ILE A 23 16.81 -13.91 2.08
CA ILE A 23 15.71 -13.14 1.54
C ILE A 23 16.23 -12.44 0.28
N ILE A 24 15.83 -12.93 -0.88
CA ILE A 24 16.22 -12.31 -2.15
C ILE A 24 15.37 -11.03 -2.31
N LYS A 25 16.01 -9.88 -2.13
CA LYS A 25 15.40 -8.57 -2.35
C LYS A 25 15.89 -8.01 -3.69
N GLY A 26 14.98 -7.45 -4.48
CA GLY A 26 15.33 -6.80 -5.73
C GLY A 26 14.18 -5.93 -6.26
N PRO A 27 14.46 -4.83 -6.99
CA PRO A 27 13.42 -3.93 -7.52
C PRO A 27 12.40 -4.63 -8.42
N TRP A 28 12.84 -5.64 -9.20
CA TRP A 28 11.95 -6.42 -10.07
C TRP A 28 11.17 -7.51 -9.32
N LEU A 29 11.78 -8.14 -8.33
CA LEU A 29 11.09 -9.10 -7.46
C LEU A 29 10.01 -8.42 -6.61
N PHE A 30 10.19 -7.13 -6.30
CA PHE A 30 9.17 -6.32 -5.65
C PHE A 30 7.88 -6.25 -6.47
N LEU A 31 7.96 -6.11 -7.79
CA LEU A 31 6.76 -6.08 -8.64
C LEU A 31 6.00 -7.41 -8.63
N LEU A 32 6.72 -8.53 -8.43
CA LEU A 32 6.08 -9.84 -8.32
C LEU A 32 5.27 -9.98 -7.04
N ARG A 33 5.55 -9.19 -6.01
CA ARG A 33 4.85 -9.26 -4.73
C ARG A 33 3.38 -8.83 -4.83
N ALA A 34 3.00 -8.04 -5.83
CA ALA A 34 1.59 -7.75 -6.11
C ALA A 34 0.77 -9.01 -6.45
N PHE A 35 1.42 -10.09 -6.91
CA PHE A 35 0.76 -11.38 -7.18
C PHE A 35 0.72 -12.31 -5.97
N PHE A 36 1.48 -12.02 -4.92
CA PHE A 36 1.53 -12.83 -3.69
C PHE A 36 0.75 -12.08 -2.60
N PRO A 37 -0.48 -12.51 -2.26
CA PRO A 37 -1.28 -11.80 -1.27
C PRO A 37 -0.52 -11.64 0.04
N ASN A 38 -0.66 -10.50 0.70
CA ASN A 38 -0.16 -10.33 2.06
C ASN A 38 -1.08 -11.09 3.03
N TRP A 39 -0.73 -12.29 3.49
CA TRP A 39 -1.62 -13.05 4.38
C TRP A 39 -1.88 -12.37 5.75
N LYS A 40 -1.19 -11.25 6.08
CA LYS A 40 -1.52 -10.41 7.23
C LYS A 40 -2.92 -9.79 7.20
N PHE A 41 -3.59 -9.69 6.04
CA PHE A 41 -4.94 -9.12 5.93
C PHE A 41 -5.96 -9.77 6.87
N PHE A 42 -5.82 -11.07 7.16
CA PHE A 42 -6.83 -11.84 7.88
C PHE A 42 -6.62 -11.87 9.40
N HIS A 43 -5.50 -11.36 9.91
CA HIS A 43 -5.10 -11.52 11.32
C HIS A 43 -4.95 -10.20 12.09
N ALA A 44 -4.93 -9.04 11.41
CA ALA A 44 -4.74 -7.76 12.08
C ALA A 44 -6.05 -7.25 12.71
N VAL A 45 -6.24 -7.53 14.00
CA VAL A 45 -7.15 -6.75 14.86
C VAL A 45 -6.32 -5.59 15.43
N GLY A 46 -6.44 -4.39 14.89
CA GLY A 46 -5.64 -3.25 15.32
C GLY A 46 -5.53 -2.15 14.26
N TYR A 47 -4.45 -1.37 14.32
CA TYR A 47 -4.20 -0.31 13.35
C TYR A 47 -3.85 -0.88 11.97
N VAL A 48 -4.49 -0.33 10.94
CA VAL A 48 -4.24 -0.65 9.54
C VAL A 48 -3.68 0.56 8.79
N PRO A 49 -2.77 0.36 7.82
CA PRO A 49 -2.26 1.47 7.04
C PRO A 49 -3.34 1.95 6.06
N HIS A 50 -3.58 3.26 6.04
CA HIS A 50 -4.41 3.96 5.09
C HIS A 50 -3.61 5.06 4.39
N LEU A 51 -3.76 5.13 3.08
CA LEU A 51 -3.14 6.16 2.26
C LEU A 51 -4.14 7.29 2.00
N TYR A 52 -3.79 8.48 2.47
CA TYR A 52 -4.54 9.71 2.22
C TYR A 52 -3.77 10.60 1.27
N ALA A 53 -4.47 11.31 0.39
CA ALA A 53 -3.88 12.29 -0.52
C ALA A 53 -4.63 13.61 -0.47
N ARG A 54 -3.93 14.69 -0.76
CA ARG A 54 -4.52 16.01 -0.98
C ARG A 54 -3.82 16.71 -2.11
N SER A 55 -4.55 17.63 -2.72
CA SER A 55 -4.13 18.45 -3.83
C SER A 55 -4.15 19.92 -3.43
N ALA A 56 -3.37 20.73 -4.12
CA ALA A 56 -3.35 22.18 -3.95
C ALA A 56 -3.27 22.87 -5.30
N VAL A 57 -3.86 24.06 -5.36
CA VAL A 57 -3.78 24.95 -6.51
C VAL A 57 -2.98 26.17 -6.09
N GLN A 58 -1.88 26.44 -6.76
CA GLN A 58 -1.11 27.67 -6.55
C GLN A 58 -1.79 28.82 -7.30
N LEU A 59 -2.28 29.80 -6.56
CA LEU A 59 -2.92 30.99 -7.12
C LEU A 59 -1.86 32.02 -7.54
N ALA A 60 -2.25 32.93 -8.45
CA ALA A 60 -1.39 34.05 -8.86
C ALA A 60 -1.01 34.99 -7.70
N SER A 61 -1.79 34.98 -6.60
CA SER A 61 -1.48 35.70 -5.35
C SER A 61 -0.33 35.08 -4.55
N GLY A 62 0.13 33.88 -4.91
CA GLY A 62 1.11 33.10 -4.14
C GLY A 62 0.50 32.20 -3.05
N GLU A 63 -0.82 32.31 -2.80
CA GLU A 63 -1.52 31.41 -1.89
C GLU A 63 -1.68 30.01 -2.48
N MET A 64 -1.67 29.00 -1.61
CA MET A 64 -1.80 27.59 -1.97
C MET A 64 -2.92 26.93 -1.15
N PRO A 65 -4.20 27.19 -1.47
CA PRO A 65 -5.32 26.49 -0.86
C PRO A 65 -5.22 24.99 -1.12
N TRP A 66 -5.32 24.21 -0.04
CA TRP A 66 -5.32 22.75 -0.06
C TRP A 66 -6.74 22.20 -0.05
N SER A 67 -6.97 21.12 -0.80
CA SER A 67 -8.16 20.31 -0.68
C SER A 67 -8.17 19.49 0.61
N GLY A 68 -9.35 18.93 0.94
CA GLY A 68 -9.47 17.97 2.01
C GLY A 68 -8.69 16.68 1.71
N TRP A 69 -8.33 15.95 2.77
CA TRP A 69 -7.69 14.64 2.61
C TRP A 69 -8.67 13.62 2.03
N VAL A 70 -8.29 13.01 0.91
CA VAL A 70 -9.03 11.96 0.21
C VAL A 70 -8.39 10.60 0.53
N LEU A 71 -9.21 9.63 0.95
CA LEU A 71 -8.79 8.24 1.12
C LEU A 71 -8.69 7.57 -0.26
N ILE A 72 -7.55 6.96 -0.57
CA ILE A 72 -7.24 6.42 -1.91
C ILE A 72 -8.07 5.19 -2.27
N TYR A 73 -8.50 4.38 -1.29
CA TYR A 73 -9.32 3.18 -1.50
C TYR A 73 -10.46 3.13 -0.48
N PRO A 74 -11.53 3.94 -0.67
CA PRO A 74 -12.65 3.97 0.27
C PRO A 74 -13.44 2.66 0.26
N ARG A 75 -14.14 2.36 1.37
CA ARG A 75 -15.02 1.18 1.46
C ARG A 75 -16.18 1.30 0.47
N HIS A 76 -16.35 0.29 -0.38
CA HIS A 76 -17.47 0.24 -1.33
C HIS A 76 -18.75 -0.33 -0.69
N LEU A 77 -19.90 0.14 -1.17
CA LEU A 77 -21.21 -0.38 -0.78
C LEU A 77 -21.38 -1.82 -1.27
N ARG A 78 -21.87 -2.69 -0.40
CA ARG A 78 -22.13 -4.10 -0.72
C ARG A 78 -23.39 -4.21 -1.59
N ARG A 79 -23.27 -4.89 -2.72
CA ARG A 79 -24.39 -5.17 -3.65
C ARG A 79 -24.41 -6.67 -3.94
N LEU A 80 -25.60 -7.25 -4.15
CA LEU A 80 -25.73 -8.68 -4.44
C LEU A 80 -25.03 -9.09 -5.74
N SER A 81 -24.99 -8.20 -6.75
CA SER A 81 -24.25 -8.43 -8.00
C SER A 81 -22.75 -8.63 -7.79
N HIS A 82 -22.19 -8.10 -6.69
CA HIS A 82 -20.77 -8.24 -6.36
C HIS A 82 -20.36 -9.68 -6.00
N LEU A 83 -21.30 -10.60 -5.80
CA LEU A 83 -21.00 -12.02 -5.64
C LEU A 83 -20.42 -12.64 -6.93
N VAL A 84 -20.80 -12.10 -8.10
CA VAL A 84 -20.39 -12.62 -9.41
C VAL A 84 -19.47 -11.66 -10.15
N HIS A 85 -19.64 -10.35 -9.98
CA HIS A 85 -18.84 -9.35 -10.66
C HIS A 85 -18.57 -8.13 -9.76
N ASN A 86 -17.31 -7.96 -9.34
CA ASN A 86 -16.90 -6.90 -8.42
C ASN A 86 -15.51 -6.32 -8.79
N PRO A 87 -15.39 -5.65 -9.94
CA PRO A 87 -14.12 -5.11 -10.41
C PRO A 87 -13.55 -4.05 -9.45
N ASP A 88 -14.42 -3.16 -8.95
CA ASP A 88 -14.00 -2.04 -8.10
C ASP A 88 -13.41 -2.51 -6.77
N THR A 89 -14.04 -3.50 -6.11
CA THR A 89 -13.47 -4.04 -4.86
C THR A 89 -12.19 -4.82 -5.12
N ASN A 90 -12.06 -5.53 -6.24
CA ASN A 90 -10.82 -6.23 -6.57
C ASN A 90 -9.66 -5.24 -6.78
N ILE A 91 -9.92 -4.10 -7.43
CA ILE A 91 -8.93 -3.01 -7.56
C ILE A 91 -8.62 -2.43 -6.17
N GLY A 92 -9.63 -2.16 -5.36
CA GLY A 92 -9.45 -1.66 -3.98
C GLY A 92 -8.60 -2.60 -3.11
N LEU A 93 -8.80 -3.91 -3.21
CA LEU A 93 -7.99 -4.91 -2.53
C LEU A 93 -6.54 -4.91 -3.02
N ALA A 94 -6.31 -4.74 -4.32
CA ALA A 94 -4.96 -4.63 -4.87
C ALA A 94 -4.25 -3.34 -4.40
N GLN A 95 -4.96 -2.21 -4.36
CA GLN A 95 -4.46 -0.94 -3.83
C GLN A 95 -4.13 -1.05 -2.34
N GLN A 96 -5.03 -1.65 -1.55
CA GLN A 96 -4.80 -1.91 -0.13
C GLN A 96 -3.56 -2.81 0.06
N ASN A 97 -3.40 -3.86 -0.75
CA ASN A 97 -2.21 -4.70 -0.71
C ASN A 97 -0.93 -3.94 -0.98
N MET A 98 -0.95 -3.05 -1.96
CA MET A 98 0.20 -2.21 -2.26
C MET A 98 0.57 -1.27 -1.10
N VAL A 99 -0.43 -0.78 -0.35
CA VAL A 99 -0.26 0.16 0.77
C VAL A 99 0.16 -0.54 2.06
N ASP A 100 -0.32 -1.76 2.31
CA ASP A 100 0.27 -2.63 3.32
C ASP A 100 1.73 -2.90 3.03
N HIS A 101 2.06 -2.95 1.74
CA HIS A 101 3.35 -3.36 1.29
C HIS A 101 4.42 -2.27 1.36
N PHE A 102 4.18 -1.13 0.72
CA PHE A 102 3.97 0.11 1.45
C PHE A 102 4.64 0.28 2.83
N TRP A 103 3.76 0.19 3.82
CA TRP A 103 4.05 0.25 5.24
C TRP A 103 5.12 -0.73 5.70
N ALA A 104 5.11 -1.98 5.22
CA ALA A 104 6.11 -2.97 5.62
C ALA A 104 7.52 -2.58 5.17
N ASP A 105 7.67 -2.05 3.96
CA ASP A 105 8.96 -1.60 3.46
C ASP A 105 9.47 -0.38 4.22
N LEU A 106 8.57 0.52 4.62
CA LEU A 106 8.90 1.68 5.46
C LEU A 106 9.34 1.24 6.86
N HIS A 107 8.71 0.22 7.43
CA HIS A 107 9.08 -0.34 8.73
C HIS A 107 10.44 -1.05 8.71
N ASP A 108 10.77 -1.71 7.60
CA ASP A 108 12.06 -2.37 7.37
C ASP A 108 13.19 -1.40 7.00
N LEU A 109 12.87 -0.13 6.70
CA LEU A 109 13.84 0.89 6.30
C LEU A 109 14.69 1.32 7.51
N PRO A 110 16.04 1.39 7.40
CA PRO A 110 16.87 1.88 8.48
C PRO A 110 16.51 3.31 8.91
N GLU A 111 16.67 3.61 10.20
CA GLU A 111 16.38 4.95 10.72
C GLU A 111 17.21 6.02 10.00
N GLY A 112 16.52 7.06 9.52
CA GLY A 112 17.13 8.20 8.83
C GLY A 112 17.38 7.99 7.33
N GLU A 113 17.12 6.80 6.78
CA GLU A 113 17.14 6.62 5.33
C GLU A 113 15.94 7.28 4.64
N ASP A 114 16.14 7.73 3.41
CA ASP A 114 15.13 8.41 2.62
C ASP A 114 14.13 7.42 1.99
N PRO A 115 12.83 7.46 2.36
CA PRO A 115 11.81 6.57 1.80
C PRO A 115 11.63 6.72 0.29
N ARG A 116 12.03 7.84 -0.31
CA ARG A 116 11.91 8.11 -1.76
C ARG A 116 12.73 7.14 -2.62
N SER A 117 13.70 6.46 -2.03
CA SER A 117 14.49 5.43 -2.69
C SER A 117 13.67 4.14 -2.97
N LEU A 118 12.62 3.89 -2.19
CA LEU A 118 11.81 2.68 -2.27
C LEU A 118 10.97 2.63 -3.55
N VAL A 119 10.87 1.44 -4.14
CA VAL A 119 9.97 1.20 -5.28
C VAL A 119 8.51 1.38 -4.86
N SER A 120 8.15 0.91 -3.67
CA SER A 120 6.84 1.06 -3.06
C SER A 120 6.44 2.53 -2.91
N TYR A 121 7.36 3.41 -2.50
CA TYR A 121 7.12 4.86 -2.45
C TYR A 121 6.78 5.43 -3.83
N LYS A 122 7.54 5.06 -4.88
CA LYS A 122 7.27 5.49 -6.25
C LYS A 122 5.91 4.99 -6.76
N MET A 123 5.49 3.80 -6.36
CA MET A 123 4.16 3.30 -6.67
C MET A 123 3.06 4.10 -5.95
N MET A 124 3.26 4.49 -4.69
CA MET A 124 2.33 5.36 -3.97
C MET A 124 2.20 6.72 -4.67
N GLN A 125 3.30 7.33 -5.08
CA GLN A 125 3.26 8.59 -5.85
C GLN A 125 2.40 8.46 -7.11
N ARG A 126 2.53 7.36 -7.86
CA ARG A 126 1.76 7.13 -9.09
C ARG A 126 0.28 6.87 -8.80
N LEU A 127 -0.02 6.09 -7.77
CA LEU A 127 -1.40 5.84 -7.35
C LEU A 127 -2.09 7.13 -6.89
N VAL A 128 -1.40 7.94 -6.09
CA VAL A 128 -1.87 9.24 -5.63
C VAL A 128 -2.14 10.17 -6.81
N ASP A 129 -1.24 10.21 -7.79
CA ASP A 129 -1.44 11.01 -9.00
C ASP A 129 -2.71 10.60 -9.75
N GLN A 130 -2.89 9.29 -9.94
CA GLN A 130 -4.04 8.75 -10.66
C GLN A 130 -5.36 9.09 -9.97
N VAL A 131 -5.43 8.97 -8.64
CA VAL A 131 -6.64 9.28 -7.87
C VAL A 131 -6.90 10.77 -7.82
N LEU A 132 -5.88 11.60 -7.58
CA LEU A 132 -6.05 13.05 -7.54
C LEU A 132 -6.45 13.61 -8.90
N ARG A 133 -5.96 13.08 -10.02
CA ARG A 133 -6.41 13.51 -11.36
C ARG A 133 -7.84 13.09 -11.69
N ALA A 134 -8.30 11.97 -11.12
CA ALA A 134 -9.68 11.54 -11.27
C ALA A 134 -10.64 12.39 -10.42
N HIS A 135 -10.16 12.94 -9.30
CA HIS A 135 -10.95 13.76 -8.37
C HIS A 135 -10.91 15.26 -8.71
N ASP A 136 -9.72 15.79 -9.05
CA ASP A 136 -9.42 17.20 -9.24
C ASP A 136 -8.78 17.45 -10.62
N VAL A 137 -9.28 18.44 -11.35
CA VAL A 137 -8.92 18.64 -12.76
C VAL A 137 -7.62 19.46 -12.96
N ASN A 138 -7.29 20.38 -12.05
CA ASN A 138 -6.23 21.39 -12.27
C ASN A 138 -5.35 21.68 -11.04
N PHE A 139 -4.97 20.65 -10.27
CA PHE A 139 -4.07 20.86 -9.15
C PHE A 139 -2.62 21.05 -9.63
N THR A 140 -1.87 21.92 -8.95
CA THR A 140 -0.46 22.18 -9.27
C THR A 140 0.49 21.51 -8.29
N HIS A 141 -0.01 21.17 -7.09
CA HIS A 141 0.78 20.51 -6.05
C HIS A 141 -0.01 19.35 -5.45
N ARG A 142 0.72 18.35 -4.96
CA ARG A 142 0.16 17.19 -4.27
C ARG A 142 0.98 16.83 -3.05
N GLN A 143 0.31 16.15 -2.13
CA GLN A 143 0.92 15.55 -0.96
C GLN A 143 0.13 14.31 -0.55
N PHE A 144 0.80 13.31 -0.01
CA PHE A 144 0.15 12.15 0.57
C PHE A 144 0.67 11.81 1.95
N GLU A 145 -0.16 11.12 2.72
CA GLU A 145 0.13 10.66 4.07
C GLU A 145 -0.20 9.19 4.21
N LEU A 146 0.74 8.46 4.82
CA LEU A 146 0.49 7.12 5.33
C LEU A 146 0.06 7.25 6.79
N ARG A 147 -1.15 6.80 7.10
CA ARG A 147 -1.72 6.84 8.44
C ARG A 147 -2.04 5.45 8.93
N MET A 148 -1.71 5.16 10.18
CA MET A 148 -2.20 3.98 10.88
C MET A 148 -3.56 4.33 11.49
N VAL A 149 -4.61 3.66 11.04
CA VAL A 149 -5.98 3.93 11.45
C VAL A 149 -6.52 2.74 12.22
N LEU A 150 -7.10 3.00 13.38
CA LEU A 150 -7.90 2.01 14.09
C LEU A 150 -9.36 2.17 13.66
N ASP A 151 -9.82 1.27 12.81
CA ASP A 151 -11.19 1.31 12.31
C ASP A 151 -12.18 0.77 13.34
N GLY A 152 -13.23 1.54 13.64
CA GLY A 152 -14.39 1.10 14.39
C GLY A 152 -15.44 0.44 13.48
N ARG A 153 -16.63 0.19 14.05
CA ARG A 153 -17.78 -0.36 13.29
C ARG A 153 -18.36 0.64 12.29
N SER A 154 -18.43 1.92 12.66
CA SER A 154 -18.96 3.00 11.82
C SER A 154 -17.88 3.99 11.40
N ASP A 155 -17.02 4.38 12.34
CA ASP A 155 -16.07 5.49 12.18
C ASP A 155 -14.67 5.11 12.66
N ASN A 156 -13.70 5.94 12.30
CA ASN A 156 -12.33 5.82 12.77
C ASN A 156 -12.28 6.10 14.28
N VAL A 157 -11.69 5.18 15.04
CA VAL A 157 -11.54 5.30 16.49
C VAL A 157 -10.27 6.07 16.84
N ASP A 158 -9.19 5.80 16.13
CA ASP A 158 -7.91 6.50 16.29
C ASP A 158 -7.16 6.60 14.96
N THR A 159 -6.29 7.58 14.83
CA THR A 159 -5.48 7.81 13.63
C THR A 159 -4.11 8.40 13.99
N GLN A 160 -3.05 7.74 13.53
CA GLN A 160 -1.67 8.14 13.76
C GLN A 160 -0.96 8.33 12.41
N VAL A 161 -0.31 9.47 12.22
CA VAL A 161 0.45 9.75 10.98
C VAL A 161 1.82 9.10 11.08
N MET A 162 2.15 8.21 10.14
CA MET A 162 3.46 7.55 10.08
C MET A 162 4.44 8.31 9.19
N MET A 163 3.93 8.83 8.07
CA MET A 163 4.75 9.52 7.09
C MET A 163 3.91 10.53 6.35
N THR A 164 4.48 11.72 6.15
CA THR A 164 3.97 12.74 5.26
C THR A 164 4.98 12.93 4.13
N SER A 165 4.52 12.82 2.88
CA SER A 165 5.38 13.08 1.73
C SER A 165 5.78 14.56 1.69
N PRO A 166 6.93 14.92 1.09
CA PRO A 166 7.17 16.29 0.71
C PRO A 166 6.05 16.80 -0.21
N VAL A 167 5.87 18.12 -0.24
CA VAL A 167 5.00 18.76 -1.23
C VAL A 167 5.67 18.65 -2.59
N GLU A 168 4.99 18.01 -3.53
CA GLU A 168 5.49 17.80 -4.89
C GLU A 168 4.68 18.62 -5.89
N VAL A 169 5.36 19.20 -6.87
CA VAL A 169 4.72 19.81 -8.03
C VAL A 169 4.09 18.69 -8.86
N ALA A 170 2.81 18.83 -9.19
CA ALA A 170 2.13 17.93 -10.11
C ALA A 170 2.77 18.09 -11.49
N THR A 171 3.40 17.01 -11.98
CA THR A 171 3.92 16.98 -13.35
C THR A 171 2.74 16.95 -14.31
N CYS A 172 2.64 17.87 -15.26
CA CYS A 172 1.54 17.91 -16.25
C CYS A 172 1.33 16.54 -16.93
#